data_AF-A0A9E5I7A4-F1
#
_entry.id   AF-A0A9E5I7A4-F1
#
_cell.length_a   1.000
_cell.length_b   1.000
_cell.length_c   1.000
_cell.angle_alpha   90.00
_cell.angle_beta   90.00
_cell.angle_gamma   90.00
#
_symmetry.space_group_name_H-M   'P 1'
#
loop_
_entity.id
_entity.type
_entity.pdbx_description
1 polymer ?
#
loop_
_entity_poly.entity_id
_entity_poly.type
_entity_poly.pdbx_seq_one_letter_code
_entity_poly.pdbx_strand_id
1 'polypeptide(L)'
;MLNTGYNVKNSSESLMVFEKPVQNVLAAVLYGSQYDSSPAARVSYSIVETDYLTRVVASFAVVTNPGSAFERVTPMDNNPDTRGFQMRLDEMKAFLESRGK
;
A
#
# COMPACT_ATOMS: atom_id res chain seq x y z
N MET A 1 -18.18 5.44 -2.90
CA MET A 1 -17.10 5.41 -1.87
C MET A 1 -16.61 3.98 -1.75
N LEU A 2 -15.36 3.71 -2.13
CA LEU A 2 -14.73 2.40 -1.99
C LEU A 2 -14.32 2.21 -0.53
N ASN A 3 -15.22 1.65 0.29
CA ASN A 3 -14.92 1.31 1.69
C ASN A 3 -14.11 0.00 1.75
N THR A 4 -12.81 0.09 1.45
CA THR A 4 -11.88 -1.05 1.48
C THR A 4 -11.27 -1.29 2.87
N GLY A 5 -11.61 -0.44 3.84
CA GLY A 5 -11.09 -0.46 5.21
C GLY A 5 -9.67 0.10 5.34
N TYR A 6 -9.16 0.79 4.31
CA TYR A 6 -7.90 1.52 4.36
C TYR A 6 -8.13 2.97 4.79
N ASN A 7 -7.34 3.44 5.75
CA ASN A 7 -7.29 4.83 6.19
C ASN A 7 -6.14 5.56 5.51
N VAL A 8 -6.34 6.83 5.14
CA VAL A 8 -5.27 7.68 4.63
C VAL A 8 -4.35 8.05 5.79
N LYS A 9 -3.06 7.67 5.71
CA LYS A 9 -2.04 8.07 6.68
C LYS A 9 -1.27 9.31 6.25
N ASN A 10 -0.95 9.39 4.96
CA ASN A 10 -0.25 10.54 4.40
C ASN A 10 -0.75 10.78 2.97
N SER A 11 -0.87 12.05 2.60
CA SER A 11 -1.23 12.45 1.24
C SER A 11 -0.47 13.72 0.89
N SER A 12 0.28 13.63 -0.19
CA SER A 12 1.01 14.73 -0.83
C SER A 12 0.89 14.59 -2.34
N GLU A 13 1.40 15.57 -3.08
CA GLU A 13 1.33 15.56 -4.56
C GLU A 13 2.00 14.34 -5.19
N SER A 14 3.12 13.88 -4.61
CA SER A 14 3.91 12.76 -5.17
C SER A 14 3.77 11.45 -4.39
N LEU A 15 3.09 11.45 -3.24
CA LEU A 15 3.01 10.28 -2.36
C LEU A 15 1.66 10.21 -1.64
N MET A 16 0.98 9.07 -1.80
CA MET A 16 -0.19 8.71 -1.00
C MET A 16 0.09 7.42 -0.24
N VAL A 17 -0.18 7.43 1.06
CA VAL A 17 0.02 6.29 1.97
C VAL A 17 -1.28 5.92 2.63
N PHE A 18 -1.66 4.66 2.48
CA PHE A 18 -2.85 4.07 3.04
C PHE A 18 -2.47 2.94 4.00
N GLU A 19 -3.20 2.83 5.12
CA GLU A 19 -3.00 1.77 6.10
C GLU A 19 -4.30 1.08 6.47
N LYS A 20 -4.21 -0.23 6.67
CA LYS A 20 -5.30 -1.04 7.18
C LYS A 20 -4.79 -1.97 8.29
N PRO A 21 -5.45 -2.02 9.46
CA PRO A 21 -5.10 -3.02 10.48
C PRO A 21 -5.27 -4.44 9.92
N VAL A 22 -4.25 -5.29 10.09
CA VAL A 22 -4.34 -6.69 9.67
C VAL A 22 -5.07 -7.46 10.76
N GLN A 23 -6.32 -7.83 10.50
CA GLN A 23 -7.13 -8.64 11.42
C GLN A 23 -6.77 -10.14 11.39
N ASN A 24 -5.82 -10.54 10.54
CA ASN A 24 -5.45 -11.94 10.37
C ASN A 24 -4.41 -12.36 11.44
N VAL A 25 -4.88 -13.11 12.43
CA VAL A 25 -4.10 -13.62 13.58
C VAL A 25 -2.81 -14.34 13.16
N LEU A 26 -2.80 -15.02 12.01
CA LEU A 26 -1.61 -15.70 11.50
C LEU A 26 -0.51 -14.73 11.01
N ALA A 27 -0.90 -13.60 10.43
CA ALA A 27 0.05 -12.54 10.06
C ALA A 27 0.58 -11.80 11.30
N ALA A 28 -0.24 -11.67 12.35
CA ALA A 28 0.18 -11.18 13.66
C ALA A 28 1.17 -12.14 14.35
N VAL A 29 1.05 -13.46 14.14
CA VAL A 29 2.00 -14.44 14.70
C VAL A 29 3.30 -14.53 13.89
N LEU A 30 3.25 -14.41 12.55
CA LEU A 30 4.44 -14.49 11.69
C LEU A 30 5.26 -13.20 11.64
N TYR A 31 4.61 -12.03 11.71
CA TYR A 31 5.27 -10.73 11.63
C TYR A 31 5.22 -9.92 12.91
N GLY A 32 4.35 -10.26 13.87
CA GLY A 32 4.28 -9.57 15.16
C GLY A 32 5.61 -9.67 15.91
N SER A 33 6.06 -8.53 16.42
CA SER A 33 7.22 -8.49 17.31
C SER A 33 6.76 -8.82 18.74
N GLN A 34 7.70 -9.16 19.63
CA GLN A 34 7.40 -9.34 21.06
C GLN A 34 6.84 -8.06 21.74
N TYR A 35 6.88 -6.91 21.07
CA TYR A 35 6.51 -5.60 21.63
C TYR A 35 5.13 -5.08 21.22
N ASP A 36 4.59 -5.50 20.07
CA ASP A 36 3.21 -5.19 19.66
C ASP A 36 2.72 -6.21 18.62
N SER A 37 1.53 -6.74 18.85
CA SER A 37 0.90 -7.84 18.11
C SER A 37 -0.05 -7.37 17.02
N SER A 38 -0.17 -6.05 16.77
CA SER A 38 -1.04 -5.50 15.73
C SER A 38 -0.25 -5.05 14.48
N PRO A 39 0.03 -5.95 13.51
CA PRO A 39 0.56 -5.53 12.23
C PRO A 39 -0.47 -4.73 11.43
N ALA A 40 0.00 -3.73 10.69
CA ALA A 40 -0.78 -2.98 9.72
C ALA A 40 -0.26 -3.26 8.31
N ALA A 41 -1.17 -3.42 7.35
CA ALA A 41 -0.86 -3.45 5.94
C ALA A 41 -0.78 -2.02 5.44
N ARG A 42 0.36 -1.64 4.85
CA ARG A 42 0.59 -0.32 4.27
C ARG A 42 0.72 -0.43 2.76
N VAL A 43 -0.05 0.37 2.05
CA VAL A 43 0.07 0.57 0.60
C VAL A 43 0.56 1.99 0.38
N SER A 44 1.63 2.15 -0.39
CA SER A 44 2.15 3.46 -0.77
C SER A 44 2.10 3.61 -2.28
N TYR A 45 1.51 4.69 -2.77
CA TYR A 45 1.51 5.07 -4.18
C TYR A 45 2.44 6.25 -4.36
N SER A 46 3.53 6.03 -5.09
CA SER A 46 4.45 7.08 -5.51
C SER A 46 4.11 7.51 -6.93
N ILE A 47 3.83 8.79 -7.10
CA ILE A 47 3.49 9.40 -8.38
C ILE A 47 4.70 10.19 -8.84
N VAL A 48 5.20 9.86 -10.02
CA VAL A 48 6.29 10.56 -10.70
C VAL A 48 5.74 11.09 -12.01
N GLU A 49 5.64 12.41 -12.10
CA GLU A 49 5.18 13.10 -13.30
C GLU A 49 6.38 13.69 -14.05
N THR A 50 6.37 13.53 -15.36
CA THR A 50 7.28 14.19 -16.29
C THR A 50 6.44 14.80 -17.40
N ASP A 51 7.03 15.68 -18.21
CA ASP A 51 6.35 16.39 -19.30
C ASP A 51 5.63 15.46 -20.31
N TYR A 52 6.01 14.18 -20.37
CA TYR A 52 5.52 13.21 -21.35
C TYR A 52 4.82 11.99 -20.74
N LEU A 53 4.95 11.77 -19.42
CA LEU A 53 4.38 10.58 -18.78
C LEU A 53 4.13 10.80 -17.28
N THR A 54 3.06 10.18 -16.78
CA THR A 54 2.82 9.97 -15.35
C THR A 54 3.06 8.50 -15.01
N ARG A 55 4.00 8.24 -14.11
CA ARG A 55 4.30 6.91 -13.58
C ARG A 55 3.75 6.80 -12.17
N VAL A 56 2.87 5.83 -11.94
CA VAL A 56 2.38 5.48 -10.62
C VAL A 56 3.00 4.14 -10.22
N VAL A 57 3.70 4.12 -9.08
CA VAL A 57 4.30 2.91 -8.50
C VAL A 57 3.60 2.61 -7.19
N ALA A 58 3.03 1.41 -7.06
CA ALA A 58 2.50 0.92 -5.80
C ALA A 58 3.53 0.04 -5.08
N SER A 59 3.68 0.23 -3.78
CA SER A 59 4.48 -0.62 -2.91
C SER A 59 3.64 -1.12 -1.74
N PHE A 60 3.78 -2.39 -1.40
CA PHE A 60 3.07 -3.03 -0.30
C PHE A 60 4.05 -3.45 0.79
N ALA A 61 3.71 -3.14 2.03
CA ALA A 61 4.52 -3.52 3.19
C ALA A 61 3.63 -3.92 4.36
N VAL A 62 4.14 -4.82 5.19
CA VAL A 62 3.60 -5.05 6.53
C VAL A 62 4.40 -4.21 7.50
N VAL A 63 3.69 -3.45 8.33
CA VAL A 63 4.26 -2.54 9.31
C VAL A 63 3.93 -3.07 10.70
N THR A 64 4.94 -3.22 11.56
CA THR A 64 4.73 -3.50 12.99
C THR A 64 5.08 -2.28 13.82
N ASN A 65 4.36 -2.09 14.93
CA ASN A 65 4.42 -0.89 15.78
C ASN A 65 4.12 0.42 15.01
N PRO A 66 3.03 0.47 14.21
CA PRO A 66 2.74 1.62 13.36
C PRO A 66 2.59 2.90 14.19
N GLY A 67 3.24 3.98 13.76
CA GLY A 67 3.17 5.28 14.46
C GLY A 67 4.06 5.44 15.69
N SER A 68 4.86 4.42 16.03
CA SER A 68 5.92 4.53 17.05
C SER A 68 7.28 4.92 16.44
N ALA A 69 8.20 5.40 17.27
CA ALA A 69 9.60 5.62 16.85
C ALA A 69 10.35 4.32 16.49
N PHE A 70 9.78 3.16 16.81
CA PHE A 70 10.34 1.82 16.53
C PHE A 70 9.50 1.07 15.49
N GLU A 71 8.90 1.82 14.55
CA GLU A 71 8.14 1.26 13.44
C GLU A 71 9.04 0.40 12.56
N ARG A 72 8.64 -0.85 12.31
CA ARG A 72 9.36 -1.76 11.41
C ARG A 72 8.54 -1.99 10.16
N VAL A 73 9.06 -1.53 9.03
CA VAL A 73 8.45 -1.73 7.70
C VAL A 73 9.10 -2.94 7.04
N THR A 74 8.29 -3.95 6.74
CA THR A 74 8.72 -5.17 6.04
C THR A 74 8.14 -5.14 4.62
N PRO A 75 8.96 -4.92 3.57
CA PRO A 75 8.51 -4.96 2.18
C PRO A 75 7.93 -6.33 1.82
N MET A 76 6.86 -6.34 1.02
CA MET A 76 6.15 -7.55 0.59
C MET A 76 6.25 -7.76 -0.92
N ASP A 77 7.36 -7.35 -1.53
CA ASP A 77 7.50 -7.24 -2.99
C ASP A 77 7.22 -8.55 -3.75
N ASN A 78 7.47 -9.71 -3.12
CA ASN A 78 7.25 -11.05 -3.68
C ASN A 78 5.99 -11.78 -3.15
N ASN A 79 5.08 -11.08 -2.46
CA ASN A 79 3.85 -11.69 -1.93
C ASN A 79 2.79 -11.84 -3.05
N PRO A 80 2.03 -12.94 -3.16
CA PRO A 80 0.89 -13.04 -4.07
C PRO A 80 -0.06 -11.84 -4.05
N ASP A 81 -0.21 -11.18 -2.90
CA ASP A 81 -1.04 -9.98 -2.73
C ASP A 81 -0.52 -8.77 -3.54
N THR A 82 0.80 -8.65 -3.81
CA THR A 82 1.33 -7.54 -4.65
C THR A 82 0.89 -7.65 -6.11
N ARG A 83 0.63 -8.87 -6.61
CA ARG A 83 0.08 -9.06 -7.96
C ARG A 83 -1.30 -8.46 -8.12
N GLY A 84 -2.13 -8.54 -7.07
CA GLY A 84 -3.45 -7.91 -7.04
C GLY A 84 -3.37 -6.39 -7.19
N PHE A 85 -2.40 -5.75 -6.51
CA PHE A 85 -2.17 -4.31 -6.65
C PHE A 85 -1.69 -3.92 -8.04
N GLN A 86 -0.78 -4.71 -8.65
CA GLN A 86 -0.35 -4.49 -10.03
C GLN A 86 -1.51 -4.59 -11.01
N MET A 87 -2.35 -5.63 -10.89
CA MET A 87 -3.53 -5.78 -11.74
C MET A 87 -4.50 -4.58 -11.62
N ARG A 88 -4.70 -4.04 -10.42
CA ARG A 88 -5.53 -2.85 -10.22
C ARG A 88 -4.94 -1.60 -10.88
N LEU A 89 -3.62 -1.45 -10.86
CA LEU A 89 -2.95 -0.36 -11.58
C LEU A 89 -3.12 -0.52 -13.10
N ASP A 90 -3.02 -1.75 -13.61
CA ASP A 90 -3.20 -2.03 -15.04
C ASP A 90 -4.66 -1.78 -15.48
N GLU A 91 -5.65 -2.17 -14.66
CA GLU A 91 -7.06 -1.83 -14.87
C GLU A 91 -7.29 -0.31 -14.91
N MET A 92 -6.68 0.43 -13.96
CA MET A 92 -6.78 1.88 -13.91
C MET A 92 -6.15 2.53 -15.14
N LYS A 93 -4.98 2.04 -15.58
CA LYS A 93 -4.32 2.49 -16.80
C LYS A 93 -5.24 2.29 -18.02
N ALA A 94 -5.77 1.09 -18.21
CA ALA A 94 -6.66 0.79 -19.33
C ALA A 94 -7.92 1.67 -19.32
N PHE A 95 -8.49 1.92 -18.14
CA PHE A 95 -9.62 2.82 -17.98
C PHE A 95 -9.29 4.27 -18.38
N LEU A 96 -8.15 4.80 -17.95
CA LEU A 96 -7.73 6.16 -18.30
C LEU A 96 -7.44 6.30 -19.80
N GLU A 97 -6.75 5.32 -20.39
CA GLU A 97 -6.49 5.27 -21.84
C GLU A 97 -7.79 5.20 -22.66
N SER A 98 -8.82 4.53 -22.16
CA SER A 98 -10.13 4.44 -22.83
C SER A 98 -10.90 5.76 -22.86
N ARG A 99 -10.64 6.67 -21.90
CA ARG A 99 -11.28 7.99 -21.79
C ARG A 99 -10.49 9.12 -22.45
N GLY A 100 -9.21 8.88 -22.73
CA GLY A 100 -8.33 9.80 -23.46
C GLY A 100 -8.46 9.72 -24.99
N LYS A 101 -9.40 8.92 -25.51
CA LYS A 101 -9.81 8.88 -26.92
C LYS A 101 -11.12 9.64 -27.11
#